data_AF-A0AAV6AVW7-F1
#
_entry.id   AF-A0AAV6AVW7-F1
#
_cell.length_a   1.000
_cell.length_b   1.000
_cell.length_c   1.000
_cell.angle_alpha   90.00
_cell.angle_beta   90.00
_cell.angle_gamma   90.00
#
_symmetry.space_group_name_H-M   'P 1'
#
loop_
_entity.id
_entity.type
_entity.pdbx_description
1 polymer ?
#
loop_
_entity_poly.entity_id
_entity_poly.type
_entity_poly.pdbx_seq_one_letter_code
_entity_poly.pdbx_strand_id
1 'polypeptide(L)'
;SDFFNSDLVKKKIGIEVEEVTPQVAAALGLGDKRGVIINEVEPDSPAARAGLQKNMIITTVDGQVTWHSDRQPAPGYVPVAKALYGKKKGEKSQFEVIVPQRRGRYIQFQQATVEVTVR
;
A
#
# COMPACT_ATOMS: atom_id res chain seq x y z
N SER A 1 -4.28 0.80 18.50
CA SER A 1 -4.91 1.50 17.36
C SER A 1 -4.45 0.94 16.03
N ASP A 2 -3.21 0.43 15.93
CA ASP A 2 -2.60 -0.06 14.68
C ASP A 2 -3.29 -1.30 14.11
N PHE A 3 -3.68 -2.22 15.00
CA PHE A 3 -4.42 -3.42 14.66
C PHE A 3 -5.77 -3.14 13.99
N PHE A 4 -6.47 -2.08 14.41
CA PHE A 4 -7.80 -1.73 13.88
C PHE A 4 -7.73 -1.23 12.42
N ASN A 5 -6.68 -0.46 12.09
CA ASN A 5 -6.54 0.12 10.76
C ASN A 5 -6.09 -0.91 9.73
N SER A 6 -5.15 -1.80 10.10
CA SER A 6 -4.74 -2.91 9.22
C SER A 6 -5.89 -3.89 8.97
N ASP A 7 -6.67 -4.23 10.01
CA ASP A 7 -7.85 -5.09 9.88
C ASP A 7 -8.91 -4.48 8.95
N LEU A 8 -9.14 -3.16 9.01
CA LEU A 8 -10.06 -2.49 8.10
C LEU A 8 -9.61 -2.62 6.63
N VAL A 9 -8.32 -2.42 6.35
CA VAL A 9 -7.76 -2.53 5.00
C VAL A 9 -7.94 -3.97 4.48
N LYS A 10 -7.59 -4.96 5.31
CA LYS A 10 -7.81 -6.38 5.01
C LYS A 10 -9.28 -6.70 4.76
N LYS A 11 -10.18 -6.21 5.62
CA LYS A 11 -11.62 -6.40 5.46
C LYS A 11 -12.17 -5.79 4.17
N LYS A 12 -11.73 -4.58 3.81
CA LYS A 12 -12.24 -3.81 2.66
C LYS A 12 -11.72 -4.30 1.31
N ILE A 13 -10.46 -4.72 1.24
CA ILE A 13 -9.82 -5.06 -0.05
C ILE A 13 -8.90 -6.29 -0.02
N GLY A 14 -8.62 -6.86 1.16
CA GLY A 14 -7.88 -8.12 1.33
C GLY A 14 -6.36 -7.98 1.22
N ILE A 15 -5.78 -6.92 1.77
CA ILE A 15 -4.32 -6.79 1.93
C ILE A 15 -3.95 -6.48 3.37
N GLU A 16 -2.75 -6.94 3.75
CA GLU A 16 -2.07 -6.48 4.97
C GLU A 16 -0.93 -5.56 4.58
N VAL A 17 -0.84 -4.43 5.27
CA VAL A 17 0.16 -3.40 4.99
C VAL A 17 0.96 -3.06 6.24
N GLU A 18 2.23 -2.78 6.05
CA GLU A 18 3.14 -2.31 7.09
C GLU A 18 3.83 -1.03 6.65
N GLU A 19 4.25 -0.23 7.63
CA GLU A 19 4.99 0.99 7.36
C GLU A 19 6.40 0.68 6.85
N VAL A 20 6.82 1.37 5.79
CA VAL A 20 8.21 1.31 5.32
C VAL A 20 9.06 2.19 6.23
N THR A 21 9.75 1.55 7.18
CA THR A 21 10.76 2.23 8.00
C THR A 21 12.02 2.54 7.18
N PRO A 22 12.87 3.48 7.61
CA PRO A 22 14.16 3.74 6.94
C PRO A 22 15.03 2.48 6.80
N GLN A 23 14.98 1.58 7.78
CA GLN A 23 15.71 0.33 7.78
C GLN A 23 15.16 -0.64 6.73
N VAL A 24 13.83 -0.75 6.61
CA VAL A 24 13.16 -1.55 5.58
C VAL A 24 13.44 -0.96 4.19
N ALA A 25 13.39 0.36 4.05
CA ALA A 25 13.72 1.05 2.80
C ALA A 25 15.15 0.74 2.33
N ALA A 26 16.13 0.80 3.23
CA ALA A 26 17.51 0.47 2.94
C ALA A 26 17.69 -1.01 2.56
N ALA A 27 17.06 -1.92 3.32
CA ALA A 27 17.15 -3.37 3.07
C ALA A 27 16.56 -3.78 1.71
N LEU A 28 15.53 -3.06 1.25
CA LEU A 28 14.87 -3.31 -0.03
C LEU A 28 15.47 -2.53 -1.21
N GLY A 29 16.51 -1.73 -0.98
CA GLY A 29 17.14 -0.90 -2.02
C GLY A 29 16.23 0.22 -2.54
N LEU A 30 15.29 0.68 -1.72
CA LEU A 30 14.26 1.65 -2.11
C LEU A 30 14.80 3.08 -2.21
N GLY A 31 15.95 3.38 -1.62
CA GLY A 31 16.46 4.73 -1.49
C GLY A 31 15.52 5.57 -0.63
N ASP A 32 15.15 6.76 -1.09
CA ASP A 32 14.27 7.68 -0.35
C ASP A 32 12.77 7.44 -0.55
N LYS A 33 12.38 6.33 -1.19
CA LYS A 33 10.97 6.00 -1.42
C LYS A 33 10.30 5.69 -0.08
N ARG A 34 9.17 6.35 0.17
CA ARG A 34 8.36 6.19 1.40
C ARG A 34 6.97 5.69 1.05
N GLY A 35 6.32 5.06 2.02
CA GLY A 35 4.94 4.59 1.88
C GLY A 35 4.66 3.44 2.83
N VAL A 36 3.69 2.61 2.45
CA VAL A 36 3.42 1.33 3.12
C VAL A 36 3.66 0.17 2.18
N ILE A 37 4.29 -0.89 2.68
CA ILE A 37 4.57 -2.11 1.93
C ILE A 37 3.41 -3.09 2.10
N ILE A 38 3.05 -3.76 1.01
CA ILE A 38 2.08 -4.87 1.03
C ILE A 38 2.83 -6.14 1.47
N ASN A 39 2.49 -6.65 2.65
CA ASN A 39 3.09 -7.86 3.21
C ASN A 39 2.33 -9.12 2.83
N GLU A 40 1.02 -9.01 2.70
CA GLU A 40 0.14 -10.10 2.31
C GLU A 40 -0.98 -9.60 1.40
N VAL A 41 -1.40 -10.46 0.47
CA VAL A 41 -2.58 -10.28 -0.36
C VAL A 41 -3.42 -11.55 -0.24
N GLU A 42 -4.64 -11.42 0.26
CA GLU A 42 -5.59 -12.52 0.36
C GLU A 42 -5.91 -13.06 -1.05
N PRO A 43 -5.86 -14.38 -1.28
CA PRO A 43 -6.36 -14.99 -2.52
C PRO A 43 -7.81 -14.59 -2.78
N ASP A 44 -8.17 -14.42 -4.06
CA ASP A 44 -9.51 -14.04 -4.50
C ASP A 44 -10.07 -12.73 -3.89
N SER A 45 -9.21 -11.92 -3.27
CA SER A 45 -9.59 -10.61 -2.79
C SER A 45 -9.74 -9.59 -3.93
N PRO A 46 -10.42 -8.47 -3.71
CA PRO A 46 -10.42 -7.40 -4.70
C PRO A 46 -9.03 -6.89 -5.06
N ALA A 47 -8.12 -6.80 -4.09
CA ALA A 47 -6.74 -6.41 -4.33
C ALA A 47 -5.99 -7.42 -5.22
N ALA A 48 -6.16 -8.73 -4.97
CA ALA A 48 -5.59 -9.78 -5.81
C ALA A 48 -6.10 -9.67 -7.26
N ARG A 49 -7.42 -9.50 -7.43
CA ARG A 49 -8.04 -9.31 -8.77
C ARG A 49 -7.56 -8.05 -9.48
N ALA A 50 -7.24 -7.00 -8.74
CA ALA A 50 -6.71 -5.75 -9.26
C ALA A 50 -5.21 -5.83 -9.62
N GLY A 51 -4.52 -6.93 -9.27
CA GLY A 51 -3.10 -7.10 -9.55
C GLY A 51 -2.18 -6.51 -8.50
N LEU A 52 -2.67 -6.16 -7.30
CA LEU A 52 -1.80 -5.86 -6.17
C LEU A 52 -1.06 -7.13 -5.74
N GLN A 53 0.22 -6.98 -5.41
CA GLN A 53 1.08 -8.09 -5.02
C GLN A 53 1.93 -7.73 -3.81
N LYS A 54 2.37 -8.77 -3.10
CA LYS A 54 3.36 -8.66 -2.05
C LYS A 54 4.62 -7.93 -2.53
N ASN A 55 5.23 -7.15 -1.64
CA ASN A 55 6.41 -6.30 -1.88
C ASN A 55 6.16 -5.08 -2.78
N MET A 56 4.95 -4.86 -3.29
CA MET A 56 4.59 -3.54 -3.83
C MET A 56 4.47 -2.53 -2.68
N ILE A 57 4.80 -1.28 -2.96
CA ILE A 57 4.74 -0.20 -1.97
C ILE A 57 3.69 0.78 -2.41
N ILE A 58 2.67 0.98 -1.58
CA ILE A 58 1.63 1.97 -1.79
C ILE A 58 2.18 3.32 -1.36
N THR A 59 2.28 4.26 -2.31
CA THR A 59 2.75 5.63 -2.06
C THR A 59 1.59 6.60 -1.86
N THR A 60 0.48 6.37 -2.55
CA THR A 60 -0.75 7.15 -2.39
C THR A 60 -2.00 6.30 -2.52
N VAL A 61 -3.08 6.76 -1.89
CA VAL A 61 -4.44 6.20 -2.04
C VAL A 61 -5.42 7.35 -2.23
N ASP A 62 -6.20 7.33 -3.30
CA ASP A 62 -7.12 8.41 -3.69
C ASP A 62 -6.45 9.81 -3.64
N GLY A 63 -5.19 9.89 -4.09
CA GLY A 63 -4.37 11.11 -4.09
C GLY A 63 -3.78 11.52 -2.74
N GLN A 64 -3.99 10.75 -1.66
CA GLN A 64 -3.44 11.00 -0.33
C GLN A 64 -2.16 10.19 -0.11
N VAL A 65 -1.09 10.86 0.31
CA VAL A 65 0.19 10.20 0.64
C VAL A 65 0.03 9.26 1.84
N THR A 66 0.71 8.12 1.78
CA THR A 66 0.71 7.06 2.81
C THR A 66 1.93 7.14 3.74
N TRP A 67 2.70 8.21 3.67
CA TRP A 67 3.90 8.42 4.47
C TRP A 67 3.86 9.79 5.12
N HIS A 68 4.64 9.97 6.18
CA HIS A 68 4.67 11.24 6.90
C HIS A 68 5.94 12.02 6.59
N SER A 69 5.76 13.33 6.45
CA SER A 69 6.83 14.28 6.74
C SER A 69 6.83 14.59 8.23
N ASP A 70 7.92 15.15 8.71
CA ASP A 70 8.28 15.47 10.10
C ASP A 70 7.21 16.27 10.89
N ARG A 71 6.14 16.71 10.22
CA ARG A 71 5.09 17.60 10.75
C ARG A 71 3.79 16.90 11.15
N GLN A 72 3.60 15.60 10.89
CA GLN A 72 2.40 14.84 11.30
C GLN A 72 2.73 13.38 11.61
N PRO A 73 2.78 12.94 12.88
CA PRO A 73 3.29 11.62 13.29
C PRO A 73 2.32 10.44 13.07
N ALA A 74 1.75 10.37 11.86
CA ALA A 74 1.08 9.25 11.19
C ALA A 74 0.49 8.14 12.03
N PRO A 75 0.77 6.83 11.95
CA PRO A 75 1.54 5.95 11.03
C PRO A 75 1.03 5.83 9.57
N GLY A 76 1.81 5.17 8.69
CA GLY A 76 1.67 5.23 7.22
C GLY A 76 0.40 4.57 6.65
N TYR A 77 -0.13 3.60 7.38
CA TYR A 77 -1.36 2.89 7.02
C TYR A 77 -2.63 3.69 7.35
N VAL A 78 -2.54 4.75 8.16
CA VAL A 78 -3.72 5.54 8.56
C VAL A 78 -4.39 6.20 7.34
N PRO A 79 -3.68 6.85 6.41
CA PRO A 79 -4.26 7.33 5.14
C PRO A 79 -4.94 6.24 4.32
N VAL A 80 -4.34 5.04 4.25
CA VAL A 80 -4.93 3.90 3.52
C VAL A 80 -6.26 3.49 4.13
N ALA A 81 -6.29 3.30 5.45
CA ALA A 81 -7.49 2.95 6.18
C ALA A 81 -8.57 4.04 6.05
N LYS A 82 -8.18 5.32 6.15
CA LYS A 82 -9.09 6.47 6.03
C LYS A 82 -9.72 6.57 4.64
N ALA A 83 -8.93 6.39 3.58
CA ALA A 83 -9.42 6.39 2.21
C ALA A 83 -10.47 5.29 1.98
N LEU A 84 -10.28 4.12 2.58
CA LEU A 84 -11.19 2.98 2.45
C LEU A 84 -12.39 3.02 3.41
N TYR A 85 -12.28 3.70 4.55
CA TYR A 85 -13.33 3.77 5.56
C TYR A 85 -14.63 4.34 5.00
N GLY A 86 -14.54 5.44 4.24
CA GLY A 86 -15.69 6.12 3.64
C GLY A 86 -16.29 5.39 2.44
N LYS A 87 -15.62 4.37 1.91
CA LYS A 87 -16.04 3.71 0.67
C LYS A 87 -17.11 2.66 0.92
N LYS A 88 -18.14 2.66 0.09
CA LYS A 88 -19.18 1.62 0.05
C LYS A 88 -18.72 0.43 -0.80
N LYS A 89 -19.36 -0.72 -0.57
CA LYS A 89 -19.18 -1.90 -1.41
C LYS A 89 -19.45 -1.56 -2.88
N GLY A 90 -18.55 -1.98 -3.76
CA GLY A 90 -18.61 -1.72 -5.20
C GLY A 90 -17.96 -0.41 -5.64
N GLU A 91 -17.65 0.50 -4.71
CA GLU A 91 -16.88 1.71 -5.05
C GLU A 91 -15.42 1.37 -5.29
N LYS A 92 -14.77 2.19 -6.13
CA LYS A 92 -13.35 2.06 -6.44
C LYS A 92 -12.50 2.99 -5.59
N SER A 93 -11.28 2.54 -5.32
CA SER A 93 -10.20 3.36 -4.78
C SER A 93 -8.96 3.16 -5.64
N GLN A 94 -8.23 4.25 -5.89
CA GLN A 94 -7.06 4.31 -6.73
C GLN A 94 -5.81 4.27 -5.85
N PHE A 95 -4.89 3.36 -6.16
CA PHE A 95 -3.63 3.17 -5.47
C PHE A 95 -2.50 3.51 -6.41
N GLU A 96 -1.60 4.41 -6.02
CA GLU A 96 -0.31 4.51 -6.68
C GLU A 96 0.68 3.62 -5.95
N VAL A 97 1.33 2.75 -6.72
CA VAL A 97 2.23 1.74 -6.20
C VAL A 97 3.58 1.78 -6.89
N ILE A 98 4.61 1.43 -6.14
CA ILE A 98 5.94 1.12 -6.67
C ILE A 98 6.05 -0.38 -6.79
N VAL A 99 6.32 -0.85 -8.00
CA VAL A 99 6.49 -2.24 -8.36
C VAL A 99 7.98 -2.55 -8.48
N PRO A 100 8.55 -3.39 -7.59
CA PRO A 100 9.91 -3.89 -7.74
C PRO A 100 9.95 -4.95 -8.84
N GLN A 101 10.74 -4.71 -9.88
CA GLN A 101 10.94 -5.60 -11.01
C GLN A 101 12.41 -6.03 -11.05
N ARG A 102 12.67 -7.32 -10.85
CA ARG A 102 14.04 -7.86 -10.98
C ARG A 102 14.39 -7.97 -12.46
N ARG A 103 15.40 -7.21 -12.90
CA ARG A 103 15.96 -7.29 -14.27
C ARG A 103 17.43 -7.66 -14.17
N GLY A 104 17.69 -8.96 -14.33
CA GLY A 104 19.03 -9.53 -14.18
C GLY A 104 19.58 -9.35 -12.77
N ARG A 105 20.68 -8.60 -12.65
CA ARG A 105 21.36 -8.30 -11.38
C ARG A 105 20.80 -7.08 -10.64
N TYR A 106 19.87 -6.34 -11.24
CA TYR A 106 19.37 -5.08 -10.70
C TYR A 106 17.86 -5.16 -10.42
N ILE A 107 17.42 -4.41 -9.41
CA ILE A 107 16.00 -4.16 -9.16
C ILE A 107 15.67 -2.81 -9.82
N GLN A 108 14.70 -2.82 -10.72
CA GLN A 108 14.07 -1.61 -11.24
C GLN A 108 12.78 -1.36 -10.49
N PHE A 109 12.52 -0.10 -10.15
CA PHE A 109 11.28 0.31 -9.51
C PHE A 109 10.45 1.06 -10.54
N GLN A 110 9.23 0.58 -10.79
CA GLN A 110 8.29 1.21 -11.69
C GLN A 110 7.08 1.72 -10.91
N GLN A 111 6.65 2.94 -11.19
CA GLN A 111 5.37 3.43 -10.67
C GLN A 111 4.22 2.89 -11.52
N ALA A 112 3.14 2.50 -10.86
CA ALA A 112 1.91 2.06 -11.50
C ALA A 112 0.70 2.56 -10.71
N THR A 113 -0.43 2.67 -11.39
CA THR A 113 -1.72 2.98 -10.79
C THR A 113 -2.60 1.74 -10.84
N VAL A 114 -3.19 1.38 -9.70
CA VAL A 114 -4.05 0.20 -9.55
C VAL A 114 -5.41 0.64 -9.00
N GLU A 115 -6.49 0.30 -9.69
CA GLU A 115 -7.84 0.51 -9.20
C GLU A 115 -8.36 -0.74 -8.48
N VAL A 116 -8.77 -0.59 -7.22
CA VAL A 116 -9.30 -1.69 -6.41
C VAL A 116 -10.76 -1.42 -6.09
N THR A 117 -11.62 -2.43 -6.27
CA THR A 117 -13.03 -2.36 -5.89
C THR A 117 -13.21 -2.77 -4.44
N VAL A 118 -13.94 -1.99 -3.64
CA VAL A 118 -14.20 -2.31 -2.24
C VAL A 118 -15.27 -3.41 -2.10
N ARG A 119 -15.04 -4.41 -1.23
CA ARG A 119 -16.00 -5.52 -0.99
C ARG A 119 -17.00 -5.27 0.13
#